data_AF-U1P7V9-F1
#
_entry.id   AF-U1P7V9-F1
#
_cell.length_a   1.000
_cell.length_b   1.000
_cell.length_c   1.000
_cell.angle_alpha   90.00
_cell.angle_beta   90.00
_cell.angle_gamma   90.00
#
_symmetry.space_group_name_H-M   'P 1'
#
loop_
_entity.id
_entity.type
_entity.pdbx_description
1 polymer ?
#
loop_
_entity_poly.entity_id
_entity_poly.type
_entity_poly.pdbx_seq_one_letter_code
_entity_poly.pdbx_strand_id
1 'polypeptide(L)'
;MGLQRVGLLCGTLGLTVVLLTAIVLGPAAGGTEVHCPDHEPSYGLAGVDVGSLSVSYTDGCNTFALQPLITGGVGLTGLGVVFGLFGVGRASVNIS
;
A
#
# COMPACT_ATOMS: atom_id res chain seq x y z
N MET A 1 -17.18 4.31 -19.96
CA MET A 1 -17.28 2.96 -19.36
C MET A 1 -15.94 2.26 -19.16
N GLY A 2 -14.94 2.38 -20.06
CA GLY A 2 -13.65 1.69 -19.90
C GLY A 2 -12.88 2.04 -18.61
N LEU A 3 -12.78 3.33 -18.28
CA LEU A 3 -11.98 3.78 -17.14
C LEU A 3 -12.53 3.36 -15.77
N GLN A 4 -13.86 3.35 -15.61
CA GLN A 4 -14.52 2.81 -14.41
C GLN A 4 -14.18 1.33 -14.20
N ARG A 5 -14.22 0.54 -15.28
CA ARG A 5 -13.95 -0.91 -15.23
C ARG A 5 -12.49 -1.18 -14.92
N VAL A 6 -11.56 -0.43 -15.54
CA VAL A 6 -10.13 -0.50 -15.22
C VAL A 6 -9.89 -0.13 -13.75
N GLY A 7 -10.52 0.95 -13.28
CA GLY A 7 -10.43 1.37 -11.89
C GLY A 7 -10.90 0.28 -10.91
N LEU A 8 -12.04 -0.35 -11.20
CA LEU A 8 -12.58 -1.44 -10.38
C LEU A 8 -11.69 -2.69 -10.39
N LEU A 9 -11.17 -3.08 -11.55
CA LEU A 9 -10.27 -4.22 -11.68
C LEU A 9 -8.94 -3.98 -10.95
N CYS A 10 -8.33 -2.83 -11.15
CA CYS A 10 -7.11 -2.47 -10.42
C CYS A 10 -7.41 -2.39 -8.91
N GLY A 11 -8.44 -1.67 -8.49
CA GLY A 11 -8.80 -1.52 -7.08
C GLY A 11 -8.96 -2.87 -6.36
N THR A 12 -9.76 -3.75 -6.94
CA THR A 12 -10.04 -5.08 -6.36
C THR A 12 -8.82 -6.00 -6.38
N LEU A 13 -8.06 -6.03 -7.47
CA LEU A 13 -6.85 -6.85 -7.58
C LEU A 13 -5.77 -6.38 -6.60
N GLY A 14 -5.54 -5.08 -6.49
CA GLY A 14 -4.60 -4.51 -5.52
C GLY A 14 -4.99 -4.88 -4.09
N LEU A 15 -6.26 -4.70 -3.72
CA LEU A 15 -6.76 -5.03 -2.39
C LEU A 15 -6.61 -6.53 -2.08
N THR A 16 -6.94 -7.38 -3.05
CA THR A 16 -6.83 -8.84 -2.91
C THR A 16 -5.38 -9.26 -2.67
N VAL A 17 -4.44 -8.69 -3.43
CA VAL A 17 -3.00 -8.95 -3.24
C VAL A 17 -2.54 -8.52 -1.85
N VAL A 18 -2.93 -7.33 -1.38
CA VAL A 18 -2.56 -6.85 -0.03
C VAL A 18 -3.07 -7.80 1.04
N LEU A 19 -4.36 -8.13 1.00
CA LEU A 19 -4.99 -8.98 2.02
C LEU A 19 -4.37 -10.38 2.05
N LEU A 20 -4.21 -11.01 0.88
CA LEU A 20 -3.61 -12.34 0.81
C LEU A 20 -2.16 -12.34 1.27
N THR A 21 -1.38 -11.32 0.90
CA THR A 21 0.01 -11.20 1.33
C THR A 21 0.10 -11.04 2.84
N ALA A 22 -0.71 -10.14 3.42
CA ALA A 22 -0.73 -9.91 4.85
C ALA A 22 -1.16 -11.16 5.64
N ILE A 23 -2.11 -11.94 5.12
CA ILE A 23 -2.60 -13.17 5.77
C ILE A 23 -1.57 -14.30 5.69
N VAL A 24 -0.97 -14.52 4.51
CA VAL A 24 -0.12 -15.70 4.27
C VAL A 24 1.30 -15.49 4.79
N LEU A 25 1.84 -14.29 4.61
CA LEU A 25 3.26 -14.02 4.84
C LEU A 25 3.50 -12.98 5.95
N GLY A 26 2.46 -12.32 6.44
CA GLY A 26 2.57 -11.18 7.35
C GLY A 26 2.87 -9.86 6.62
N PRO A 27 2.74 -8.73 7.34
CA PRO A 27 2.91 -7.39 6.75
C PRO A 27 4.38 -6.96 6.59
N ALA A 28 5.26 -7.49 7.44
CA ALA A 28 6.68 -7.16 7.46
C ALA A 28 7.51 -8.26 6.80
N ALA A 29 8.36 -7.87 5.86
CA ALA A 29 9.36 -8.73 5.24
C ALA A 29 10.54 -9.02 6.18
N GLY A 30 10.75 -8.14 7.17
CA GLY A 30 11.74 -8.29 8.20
C GLY A 30 11.82 -7.04 9.08
N GLY A 31 12.51 -7.17 10.21
CA GLY A 31 12.80 -6.05 11.08
C GLY A 31 14.03 -6.31 11.94
N THR A 32 14.55 -5.25 12.53
CA THR A 32 15.55 -5.37 13.60
C THR A 32 14.86 -5.74 14.90
N GLU A 33 15.52 -6.57 15.70
CA GLU A 33 15.03 -7.04 17.00
C GLU A 33 15.99 -6.55 18.09
N VAL A 34 16.06 -5.23 18.25
CA VAL A 34 16.85 -4.58 19.31
C VAL A 34 15.97 -4.40 20.53
N HIS A 35 16.47 -4.81 21.69
CA HIS A 35 15.81 -4.57 22.96
C HIS A 35 16.20 -3.18 23.49
N CYS A 36 15.26 -2.23 23.42
CA CYS A 36 15.41 -0.89 24.00
C CYS A 36 14.45 -0.71 25.19
N PRO A 37 14.86 -0.98 26.44
CA PRO A 37 14.06 -0.62 27.60
C PRO A 37 13.93 0.91 27.72
N ASP A 38 12.76 1.39 28.16
CA ASP A 38 12.45 2.81 28.40
C ASP A 38 12.64 3.74 27.19
N HIS A 39 12.44 3.23 25.97
CA HIS A 39 12.44 4.05 24.76
C HIS A 39 11.10 4.78 24.58
N GLU A 40 11.17 6.04 24.14
CA GLU A 40 9.98 6.82 23.80
C GLU A 40 9.58 6.49 22.34
N PRO A 41 8.38 5.96 22.08
CA PRO A 41 7.99 5.51 20.74
C PRO A 41 7.91 6.70 19.78
N SER A 42 8.64 6.58 18.66
CA SER A 42 8.68 7.57 17.60
C SER A 42 8.50 6.89 16.26
N TYR A 43 7.29 6.98 15.70
CA TYR A 43 6.98 6.35 14.44
C TYR A 43 7.37 7.24 13.27
N GLY A 44 8.21 6.73 12.38
CA GLY A 44 8.71 7.49 11.24
C GLY A 44 8.91 6.63 10.00
N LEU A 45 8.81 7.26 8.84
CA LEU A 45 9.21 6.64 7.58
C LEU A 45 10.75 6.61 7.54
N ALA A 46 11.32 5.40 7.54
CA ALA A 46 12.78 5.23 7.52
C ALA A 46 13.32 5.29 6.09
N GLY A 47 12.58 4.78 5.11
CA GLY A 47 13.00 4.80 3.71
C GLY A 47 11.95 4.28 2.74
N VAL A 48 12.11 4.66 1.48
CA VAL A 48 11.33 4.15 0.35
C VAL A 48 12.30 3.82 -0.77
N ASP A 49 12.31 2.56 -1.18
CA ASP A 49 13.01 2.12 -2.38
C ASP A 49 11.98 1.75 -3.45
N VAL A 50 11.88 2.61 -4.47
CA VAL A 50 10.96 2.44 -5.59
C VAL A 50 11.39 1.33 -6.56
N GLY A 51 12.67 0.95 -6.60
CA GLY A 51 13.15 -0.13 -7.46
C GLY A 51 12.71 -1.50 -6.96
N SER A 52 12.67 -1.67 -5.63
CA SER A 52 12.23 -2.90 -4.97
C SER A 52 10.81 -2.84 -4.38
N LEU A 53 10.13 -1.70 -4.51
CA LEU A 53 8.85 -1.39 -3.83
C LEU A 53 8.91 -1.63 -2.31
N SER A 54 10.09 -1.51 -1.72
CA SER A 54 10.30 -1.68 -0.29
C SER A 54 10.03 -0.35 0.43
N VAL A 55 9.21 -0.39 1.46
CA VAL A 55 8.96 0.74 2.35
C VAL A 55 9.36 0.31 3.74
N SER A 56 10.21 1.09 4.40
CA SER A 56 10.62 0.83 5.77
C SER A 56 10.11 1.89 6.72
N TYR A 57 9.70 1.47 7.91
CA TYR A 57 9.29 2.33 9.01
C TYR A 57 10.15 2.04 10.25
N THR A 58 10.25 3.03 11.13
CA THR A 58 10.86 2.88 12.45
C THR A 58 9.81 3.12 13.53
N ASP A 59 9.94 2.43 14.66
CA ASP A 59 9.19 2.74 15.89
C ASP A 59 10.02 3.58 16.89
N GLY A 60 11.23 3.98 16.49
CA GLY A 60 12.19 4.72 17.30
C GLY A 60 13.29 3.85 17.92
N CYS A 61 13.10 2.53 17.97
CA CYS A 61 14.11 1.57 18.41
C CYS A 61 14.47 0.58 17.27
N ASN A 62 13.44 0.05 16.62
CA ASN A 62 13.55 -0.94 15.57
C ASN A 62 13.13 -0.37 14.21
N THR A 63 13.73 -0.91 13.17
CA THR A 63 13.37 -0.63 11.78
C THR A 63 12.75 -1.88 11.17
N PHE A 64 11.65 -1.70 10.44
CA PHE A 64 10.88 -2.75 9.82
C PHE A 64 10.72 -2.44 8.33
N ALA A 65 10.84 -3.45 7.48
CA ALA A 65 10.57 -3.36 6.06
C ALA A 65 9.24 -4.06 5.73
N LEU A 66 8.36 -3.39 4.99
CA LEU A 66 7.10 -3.93 4.52
C LEU A 66 7.30 -4.89 3.34
N GLN A 67 6.38 -5.84 3.18
CA GLN A 67 6.37 -6.71 2.01
C GLN A 67 6.21 -5.88 0.71
N PRO A 68 7.06 -6.08 -0.31
CA PRO A 68 6.92 -5.37 -1.58
C PRO A 68 5.55 -5.55 -2.26
N LEU A 69 4.95 -6.74 -2.11
CA LEU A 69 3.60 -7.02 -2.62
C LEU A 69 2.52 -6.18 -1.93
N ILE A 70 2.71 -5.82 -0.66
CA ILE A 70 1.79 -4.94 0.06
C ILE A 70 1.93 -3.52 -0.48
N THR A 71 3.15 -3.00 -0.61
CA THR A 71 3.39 -1.68 -1.20
C THR A 71 2.82 -1.58 -2.61
N GLY A 72 3.10 -2.57 -3.45
CA GLY A 72 2.57 -2.64 -4.83
C GLY A 72 1.06 -2.76 -4.88
N GLY A 73 0.48 -3.63 -4.05
CA GLY A 73 -0.96 -3.81 -3.95
C GLY A 73 -1.69 -2.55 -3.47
N VAL A 74 -1.13 -1.83 -2.48
CA VAL A 74 -1.65 -0.53 -2.02
C VAL A 74 -1.60 0.50 -3.14
N GLY A 75 -0.47 0.61 -3.85
CA GLY A 75 -0.34 1.52 -4.98
C GLY A 75 -1.36 1.23 -6.09
N LEU A 76 -1.54 -0.05 -6.42
CA LEU A 76 -2.48 -0.50 -7.44
C LEU A 76 -3.94 -0.28 -7.01
N THR A 77 -4.22 -0.41 -5.71
CA THR A 77 -5.53 -0.07 -5.12
C THR A 77 -5.81 1.43 -5.26
N GLY A 78 -4.86 2.28 -4.86
CA GLY A 78 -4.97 3.73 -4.95
C GLY A 78 -5.19 4.21 -6.39
N LEU A 79 -4.41 3.70 -7.34
CA LEU A 79 -4.61 3.97 -8.76
C LEU A 79 -5.99 3.52 -9.25
N GLY A 80 -6.45 2.35 -8.80
CA GLY A 80 -7.78 1.84 -9.10
C GLY A 80 -8.90 2.79 -8.65
N VAL A 81 -8.81 3.31 -7.43
CA VAL A 81 -9.76 4.31 -6.90
C VAL A 81 -9.75 5.59 -7.73
N VAL A 82 -8.56 6.13 -8.05
CA VAL A 82 -8.42 7.35 -8.84
C VAL A 82 -9.04 7.18 -10.24
N PHE A 83 -8.70 6.12 -10.97
CA PHE A 83 -9.25 5.87 -12.30
C PHE A 83 -10.75 5.55 -12.27
N GLY A 84 -11.20 4.83 -11.24
CA GLY A 84 -12.60 4.52 -11.02
C GLY A 84 -13.44 5.78 -10.84
N LEU A 85 -13.04 6.65 -9.91
CA LEU A 85 -13.72 7.92 -9.62
C LEU A 85 -13.67 8.87 -10.80
N PHE A 86 -12.53 8.99 -11.49
CA PHE A 86 -12.44 9.82 -12.69
C PHE A 86 -13.39 9.33 -13.80
N GLY A 87 -13.50 8.00 -13.96
CA GLY A 87 -14.46 7.41 -14.89
C GLY A 87 -15.91 7.71 -14.52
N VAL A 88 -16.26 7.71 -13.22
CA VAL A 88 -17.60 8.11 -12.73
C VAL A 88 -17.86 9.59 -13.02
N GLY A 89 -16.93 10.48 -12.66
CA GLY A 89 -17.07 11.92 -12.87
C GLY A 89 -17.25 12.31 -14.34
N ARG A 90 -16.51 11.66 -15.24
CA ARG A 90 -16.69 11.86 -16.70
C ARG A 90 -18.06 11.40 -17.18
N ALA A 91 -18.59 10.31 -16.63
CA ALA A 91 -19.90 9.81 -17.01
C ALA A 91 -21.02 10.74 -16.52
N SER A 92 -20.94 11.26 -15.30
CA SER A 92 -21.95 12.16 -14.73
C SER A 92 -21.99 13.52 -15.43
N VAL A 93 -20.85 14.09 -15.84
CA VAL A 93 -20.82 15.34 -16.61
C VAL A 93 -21.39 15.18 -18.01
N ASN A 94 -21.22 14.00 -18.64
CA ASN A 94 -21.66 13.77 -20.02
C ASN A 94 -23.15 13.39 -20.14
N ILE A 95 -23.87 13.30 -19.02
CA ILE A 95 -25.32 13.00 -18.95
C ILE A 95 -26.12 14.27 -18.59
N SER A 96 -25.44 15.37 -18.25
CA SER A 96 -26.03 16.67 -17.89
C SER A 96 -25.98 17.66 -19.05
#